data_AF-A0A7C6F1Y8-F1
#
_entry.id   AF-A0A7C6F1Y8-F1
#
_cell.length_a   1.000
_cell.length_b   1.000
_cell.length_c   1.000
_cell.angle_alpha   90.00
_cell.angle_beta   90.00
_cell.angle_gamma   90.00
#
_symmetry.space_group_name_H-M   'P 1'
#
loop_
_entity.id
_entity.type
_entity.pdbx_description
1 polymer ?
#
loop_
_entity_poly.entity_id
_entity_poly.type
_entity_poly.pdbx_seq_one_letter_code
_entity_poly.pdbx_strand_id
1 'polypeptide(L)'
;MQVHGPSHIHGAQSLNGPHLSRLGHSSAPTQSPAIRDELELSPMGQLLDKVQELPDIRSDLVARIRAEIAAGTYETEEKLEIALERLLDEIG
;
A
#
# COMPACT_ATOMS: atom_id res chain seq x y z
N MET A 1 -72.38 10.15 51.54
CA MET A 1 -71.00 9.67 51.40
C MET A 1 -70.88 8.94 50.07
N GLN A 2 -70.04 9.43 49.17
CA GLN A 2 -69.66 8.72 47.95
C GLN A 2 -68.21 9.11 47.66
N VAL A 3 -67.30 8.19 47.94
CA VAL A 3 -65.85 8.38 47.74
C VAL A 3 -65.51 7.67 46.44
N HIS A 4 -65.14 8.44 45.42
CA HIS A 4 -64.62 7.89 44.18
C HIS A 4 -63.16 7.48 44.41
N GLY A 5 -62.85 6.20 44.18
CA GLY A 5 -61.51 5.63 44.36
C GLY A 5 -60.49 6.14 43.33
N PRO A 6 -59.18 6.03 43.64
CA PRO A 6 -58.11 6.56 42.80
C PRO A 6 -57.75 5.60 41.67
N SER A 7 -58.50 5.61 40.58
CA SER A 7 -58.07 5.00 39.31
C SER A 7 -58.88 5.52 38.14
N HIS A 8 -58.42 6.60 37.53
CA HIS A 8 -58.71 6.92 36.14
C HIS A 8 -57.37 7.10 35.43
N ILE A 9 -56.73 5.97 35.12
CA ILE A 9 -55.53 5.93 34.27
C ILE A 9 -55.95 6.32 32.84
N HIS A 10 -55.65 7.56 32.45
CA HIS A 10 -55.67 7.92 31.04
C HIS A 10 -54.47 7.24 30.37
N GLY A 11 -54.74 6.38 29.37
CA GLY A 11 -53.69 5.86 28.50
C GLY A 11 -53.02 6.99 27.71
N ALA A 12 -51.74 6.82 27.38
CA ALA A 12 -50.98 7.83 26.64
C ALA A 12 -51.67 8.17 25.30
N GLN A 13 -52.14 9.40 25.16
CA GLN A 13 -52.64 9.92 23.89
C GLN A 13 -51.44 10.27 23.01
N SER A 14 -51.38 9.70 21.81
CA SER A 14 -50.37 10.06 20.81
C SER A 14 -50.68 11.43 20.22
N LEU A 15 -49.81 12.40 20.47
CA LEU A 15 -49.86 13.71 19.81
C LEU A 15 -49.38 13.56 18.37
N ASN A 16 -50.26 13.82 17.41
CA ASN A 16 -49.92 13.85 15.99
C ASN A 16 -49.55 15.30 15.60
N GLY A 17 -48.25 15.58 15.43
CA GLY A 17 -47.76 16.88 14.99
C GLY A 17 -47.93 17.07 13.48
N PRO A 18 -48.08 18.30 12.96
CA PRO A 18 -48.37 18.49 11.55
C PRO A 18 -47.11 18.30 10.68
N HIS A 19 -47.23 17.36 9.74
CA HIS A 19 -46.53 17.27 8.45
C HIS A 19 -45.00 17.11 8.47
N LEU A 20 -44.51 15.90 8.15
CA LEU A 20 -43.23 15.70 7.46
C LEU A 20 -43.36 14.55 6.46
N SER A 21 -43.84 14.87 5.27
CA SER A 21 -43.58 14.05 4.08
C SER A 21 -42.08 14.08 3.79
N ARG A 22 -41.34 13.11 4.31
CA ARG A 22 -40.02 12.73 3.77
C ARG A 22 -39.99 11.23 3.50
N LEU A 23 -40.67 10.85 2.44
CA LEU A 23 -40.48 9.56 1.78
C LEU A 23 -39.22 9.65 0.91
N GLY A 24 -38.30 8.71 1.12
CA GLY A 24 -37.23 8.38 0.16
C GLY A 24 -35.90 9.08 0.40
N HIS A 25 -35.17 8.72 1.45
CA HIS A 25 -33.71 8.70 1.36
C HIS A 25 -33.29 7.29 1.70
N SER A 26 -33.02 6.48 0.67
CA SER A 26 -32.39 5.18 0.82
C SER A 26 -31.06 5.41 1.54
N SER A 27 -30.97 4.99 2.80
CA SER A 27 -29.71 4.90 3.51
C SER A 27 -28.85 3.85 2.82
N ALA A 28 -28.01 4.28 1.88
CA ALA A 28 -26.93 3.45 1.36
C ALA A 28 -26.12 2.92 2.57
N PRO A 29 -25.65 1.66 2.54
CA PRO A 29 -24.78 1.17 3.60
C PRO A 29 -23.54 2.06 3.61
N THR A 30 -23.35 2.80 4.70
CA THR A 30 -22.11 3.52 4.96
C THR A 30 -21.02 2.46 5.12
N GLN A 31 -20.34 2.13 4.02
CA GLN A 31 -19.12 1.32 4.07
C GLN A 31 -18.17 2.06 5.02
N SER A 32 -17.92 1.46 6.18
CA SER A 32 -16.90 1.95 7.08
C SER A 32 -15.58 1.97 6.30
N PRO A 33 -14.79 3.05 6.36
CA PRO A 33 -13.51 3.09 5.66
C PRO A 33 -12.69 1.88 6.11
N ALA A 34 -12.23 1.07 5.15
CA ALA A 34 -11.31 -0.02 5.44
C ALA A 34 -10.12 0.55 6.20
N ILE A 35 -9.70 -0.13 7.27
CA ILE A 35 -8.52 0.24 8.04
C ILE A 35 -7.35 0.25 7.05
N ARG A 36 -6.79 1.43 6.79
CA ARG A 36 -5.61 1.60 5.94
C ARG A 36 -4.41 1.54 6.86
N ASP A 37 -3.67 0.46 6.76
CA ASP A 37 -2.35 0.33 7.38
C ASP A 37 -1.34 0.94 6.40
N GLU A 38 -0.88 2.15 6.70
CA GLU A 38 0.05 2.91 5.88
C GLU A 38 1.40 3.00 6.62
N LEU A 39 2.45 2.47 5.99
CA LEU A 39 3.81 2.48 6.50
C LEU A 39 4.65 3.46 5.69
N GLU A 40 5.00 4.58 6.33
CA GLU A 40 5.90 5.59 5.77
C GLU A 40 7.37 5.19 6.00
N LEU A 41 7.98 4.57 5.00
CA LEU A 41 9.41 4.22 5.03
C LEU A 41 10.25 5.39 4.55
N SER A 42 11.21 5.80 5.39
CA SER A 42 12.19 6.81 4.98
C SER A 42 12.94 6.38 3.70
N PRO A 43 13.32 7.32 2.82
CA PRO A 43 14.09 6.99 1.61
C PRO A 43 15.39 6.23 1.90
N MET A 44 16.03 6.51 3.03
CA MET A 44 17.24 5.82 3.48
C MET A 44 16.96 4.37 3.91
N GLY A 45 15.82 4.10 4.55
CA GLY A 45 15.40 2.75 4.91
C GLY A 45 15.18 1.87 3.68
N GLN A 46 14.53 2.42 2.65
CA GLN A 46 14.32 1.71 1.37
C GLN A 46 15.65 1.37 0.67
N LEU A 47 16.65 2.25 0.76
CA LEU A 47 17.97 1.98 0.20
C LEU A 47 18.72 0.89 0.98
N LEU A 48 18.65 0.90 2.32
CA LEU A 48 19.27 -0.14 3.16
C LEU A 48 18.66 -1.52 2.93
N ASP A 49 17.34 -1.58 2.73
CA ASP A 49 16.63 -2.83 2.45
C ASP A 49 17.09 -3.42 1.11
N LYS A 50 17.15 -2.58 0.06
CA LYS A 50 17.71 -2.96 -1.25
C LYS A 50 19.16 -3.43 -1.17
N VAL A 51 19.97 -2.83 -0.29
CA VAL A 51 21.36 -3.26 -0.09
C VAL A 51 21.44 -4.62 0.62
N GLN A 52 20.53 -4.90 1.56
CA GLN A 52 20.44 -6.21 2.21
C GLN A 52 19.95 -7.32 1.27
N GLU A 53 19.12 -6.98 0.29
CA GLU A 53 18.68 -7.93 -0.75
C GLU A 53 19.80 -8.29 -1.74
N LEU A 54 20.89 -7.52 -1.80
CA LEU A 54 22.00 -7.83 -2.69
C LEU A 54 22.70 -9.11 -2.22
N PRO A 55 22.94 -10.07 -3.13
CA PRO A 55 23.72 -11.25 -2.80
C PRO A 55 25.14 -10.87 -2.39
N ASP A 56 25.74 -11.71 -1.54
CA ASP A 56 27.12 -11.51 -1.09
C ASP A 56 28.09 -11.30 -2.26
N ILE A 57 29.05 -10.40 -2.05
CA ILE A 57 30.09 -10.11 -3.05
C ILE A 57 30.85 -11.40 -3.34
N ARG A 58 30.87 -11.79 -4.62
CA ARG A 58 31.67 -12.91 -5.11
C ARG A 58 33.14 -12.51 -5.20
N SER A 59 33.80 -12.41 -4.05
CA SER A 59 35.17 -11.92 -3.88
C SER A 59 36.17 -12.59 -4.83
N ASP A 60 36.08 -13.91 -5.02
CA ASP A 60 36.97 -14.66 -5.92
C ASP A 60 36.84 -14.23 -7.38
N LEU A 61 35.59 -14.05 -7.86
CA LEU A 61 35.32 -13.59 -9.22
C LEU A 61 35.85 -12.18 -9.43
N VAL A 62 35.62 -11.30 -8.45
CA VAL A 62 36.10 -9.92 -8.47
C VAL A 62 37.63 -9.87 -8.50
N ALA A 63 38.31 -10.67 -7.67
CA ALA A 63 39.76 -10.73 -7.63
C ALA A 63 40.33 -11.21 -8.97
N ARG A 64 39.75 -12.26 -9.56
CA ARG A 64 40.15 -12.77 -10.87
C ARG A 64 39.98 -11.72 -11.97
N ILE A 65 38.81 -11.09 -12.05
CA ILE A 65 38.54 -10.07 -13.07
C ILE A 65 39.48 -8.87 -12.91
N ARG A 66 39.74 -8.42 -11.67
CA ARG A 66 40.71 -7.34 -11.41
C ARG A 66 42.11 -7.70 -11.91
N ALA A 67 42.56 -8.95 -11.73
CA ALA A 67 43.84 -9.42 -12.24
C ALA A 67 43.86 -9.46 -13.79
N GLU A 68 42.80 -9.94 -14.43
CA GLU A 68 42.66 -9.95 -15.90
C GLU A 68 42.67 -8.53 -16.48
N ILE A 69 42.04 -7.55 -15.81
CA ILE A 69 42.05 -6.13 -16.20
C ILE A 69 43.46 -5.55 -16.06
N ALA A 70 44.13 -5.79 -14.94
CA ALA A 70 45.49 -5.30 -14.72
C ALA A 70 46.50 -5.90 -15.71
N ALA A 71 46.27 -7.15 -16.14
CA ALA A 71 47.06 -7.83 -17.17
C ALA A 71 46.70 -7.38 -18.60
N GLY A 72 45.63 -6.61 -18.80
CA GLY A 72 45.12 -6.21 -20.12
C GLY A 72 44.51 -7.36 -20.92
N THR A 73 44.23 -8.50 -20.31
CA THR A 73 43.66 -9.69 -20.97
C THR A 73 42.15 -9.80 -20.79
N TYR A 74 41.54 -8.88 -20.05
CA TYR A 74 40.10 -8.88 -19.83
C TYR A 74 39.33 -8.51 -21.11
N GLU A 75 39.85 -7.57 -21.90
CA GLU A 75 39.26 -7.08 -23.13
C GLU A 75 39.66 -7.97 -24.30
N THR A 76 38.74 -8.82 -24.74
CA THR A 76 38.88 -9.66 -25.93
C THR A 76 37.93 -9.17 -27.01
N GLU A 77 38.26 -9.40 -28.28
CA GLU A 77 37.45 -8.97 -29.43
C GLU A 77 35.99 -9.47 -29.30
N GLU A 78 35.81 -10.75 -28.96
CA GLU A 78 34.49 -11.35 -28.69
C GLU A 78 33.70 -10.65 -27.57
N LYS A 79 34.36 -10.23 -26.47
CA LYS A 79 33.67 -9.51 -25.39
C LYS A 79 33.27 -8.11 -25.80
N LEU A 80 34.05 -7.47 -26.66
CA LEU A 80 33.75 -6.13 -27.18
C LEU A 80 32.58 -6.17 -28.16
N GLU A 81 32.52 -7.17 -29.03
CA GLU A 81 31.38 -7.39 -29.93
C GLU A 81 30.09 -7.59 -29.12
N ILE A 82 30.10 -8.49 -28.12
CA ILE A 82 28.94 -8.72 -27.25
C ILE A 82 28.55 -7.46 -26.48
N ALA A 83 29.53 -6.70 -25.98
CA ALA A 83 29.25 -5.45 -25.26
C ALA A 83 28.60 -4.41 -26.19
N LEU A 84 29.07 -4.33 -27.44
CA LEU A 84 28.51 -3.43 -28.45
C LEU A 84 27.08 -3.83 -28.83
N GLU A 85 26.81 -5.11 -29.07
CA GLU A 85 25.46 -5.60 -29.37
C GLU A 85 24.48 -5.26 -28.24
N ARG A 86 24.85 -5.56 -26.99
CA ARG A 86 24.00 -5.28 -25.82
C ARG A 86 23.77 -3.79 -25.59
N LEU A 87 24.77 -2.96 -25.90
CA LEU A 87 24.62 -1.51 -25.83
C LEU A 87 23.61 -1.01 -26.89
N LEU A 88 23.69 -1.54 -28.11
CA LEU A 88 22.74 -1.20 -29.19
C LEU A 88 21.32 -1.65 -28.84
N ASP A 89 21.15 -2.81 -28.21
CA ASP A 89 19.85 -3.29 -27.72
C ASP A 89 19.27 -2.42 -26.59
N GLU A 90 20.12 -1.82 -25.74
CA GLU A 90 19.67 -0.97 -24.63
C GLU A 90 19.19 0.40 -25.09
N ILE A 91 19.77 0.95 -26.18
CA ILE A 91 19.46 2.28 -26.69
C ILE A 91 18.44 2.31 -27.82
N GLY A 92 18.14 1.15 -28.44
CA GLY A 92 17.17 1.00 -29.54
C GLY A 92 15.73 0.82 -29.07
#